data_AF-A0A556M4U6-F1
#
_entry.id   AF-A0A556M4U6-F1
#
_cell.length_a   1.000
_cell.length_b   1.000
_cell.length_c   1.000
_cell.angle_alpha   90.00
_cell.angle_beta   90.00
_cell.angle_gamma   90.00
#
_symmetry.space_group_name_H-M   'P 1'
#
loop_
_entity.id
_entity.type
_entity.pdbx_description
1 polymer ?
#
loop_
_entity_poly.entity_id
_entity_poly.type
_entity_poly.pdbx_seq_one_letter_code
_entity_poly.pdbx_strand_id
1 'polypeptide(L)'
;MKHVIIGDLHGRDIWKEAPMDDQSKFIFLGDYVDSLRKSDQEILENLRDVIAFKARYPWRVVLLTGNLDAQYMYYPHYRCAGFRASAQPALTKLFRANDHHFAYAYQVRNMLFTHAGVTNTWFRQLKCDEVYRRYRYGNKPIADTMNAMRRNAHAPALFTPCRVRTGQDSDGSAV
;
A
#
# COMPACT_ATOMS: atom_id res chain seq x y z
N MET A 1 -11.59 3.83 20.89
CA MET A 1 -11.22 3.54 19.48
C MET A 1 -10.34 2.31 19.45
N LYS A 2 -10.77 1.27 18.73
CA LYS A 2 -10.07 -0.01 18.59
C LYS A 2 -9.52 -0.10 17.16
N HIS A 3 -8.27 -0.52 17.00
CA HIS A 3 -7.68 -0.71 15.68
C HIS A 3 -7.79 -2.19 15.28
N VAL A 4 -8.41 -2.45 14.13
CA VAL A 4 -8.46 -3.76 13.49
C VAL A 4 -7.44 -3.75 12.36
N ILE A 5 -6.37 -4.51 12.52
CA ILE A 5 -5.27 -4.55 11.56
C ILE A 5 -5.49 -5.77 10.66
N ILE A 6 -5.59 -5.54 9.36
CA ILE A 6 -5.80 -6.57 8.35
C ILE A 6 -4.51 -6.68 7.53
N GLY A 7 -3.87 -7.85 7.57
CA GLY A 7 -2.66 -8.13 6.79
C GLY A 7 -2.94 -8.36 5.30
N ASP A 8 -2.00 -9.01 4.62
CA ASP A 8 -2.04 -9.25 3.17
C ASP A 8 -3.28 -10.05 2.78
N LEU A 9 -4.07 -9.53 1.83
CA LEU A 9 -5.30 -10.21 1.40
C LEU A 9 -5.02 -11.25 0.34
N HIS A 10 -4.21 -10.97 -0.68
CA HIS A 10 -4.00 -11.84 -1.83
C HIS A 10 -5.33 -12.39 -2.40
N GLY A 11 -6.30 -11.50 -2.64
CA GLY A 11 -7.64 -11.85 -3.11
C GLY A 11 -8.56 -12.54 -2.08
N ARG A 12 -8.13 -12.72 -0.83
CA ARG A 12 -8.96 -13.30 0.24
C ARG A 12 -9.91 -12.25 0.82
N ASP A 13 -11.14 -12.68 1.07
CA ASP A 13 -12.23 -11.87 1.60
C ASP A 13 -12.48 -12.09 3.10
N ILE A 14 -11.61 -12.82 3.79
CA ILE A 14 -11.67 -13.08 5.24
C ILE A 14 -11.76 -11.81 6.10
N TRP A 15 -11.34 -10.66 5.57
CA TRP A 15 -11.51 -9.37 6.23
C TRP A 15 -12.98 -9.01 6.50
N LYS A 16 -13.93 -9.59 5.74
CA LYS A 16 -15.37 -9.43 5.92
C LYS A 16 -15.88 -10.05 7.23
N GLU A 17 -15.13 -10.99 7.81
CA GLU A 17 -15.45 -11.62 9.09
C GLU A 17 -15.01 -10.78 10.30
N ALA A 18 -14.20 -9.74 10.07
CA ALA A 18 -13.66 -8.93 11.15
C ALA A 18 -14.77 -8.09 11.83
N PRO A 19 -14.85 -8.10 13.17
CA PRO A 19 -15.93 -7.43 13.89
C PRO A 19 -15.86 -5.91 13.75
N MET A 20 -17.00 -5.30 13.49
CA MET A 20 -17.16 -3.85 13.38
C MET A 20 -18.13 -3.34 14.45
N ASP A 21 -17.62 -2.56 15.40
CA ASP A 21 -18.41 -1.77 16.35
C ASP A 21 -18.21 -0.28 16.07
N ASP A 22 -18.94 0.63 16.73
CA ASP A 22 -18.81 2.07 16.49
C ASP A 22 -17.43 2.66 16.79
N GLN A 23 -16.57 1.92 17.50
CA GLN A 23 -15.21 2.31 17.82
C GLN A 23 -14.15 1.67 16.91
N SER A 24 -14.51 0.76 16.01
CA SER A 24 -13.57 0.07 15.12
C SER A 24 -12.99 1.01 14.06
N LYS A 25 -11.66 1.01 13.96
CA LYS A 25 -10.88 1.63 12.88
C LYS A 25 -10.06 0.54 12.17
N PHE A 26 -10.34 0.31 10.90
CA PHE A 26 -9.69 -0.69 10.08
C PHE A 26 -8.43 -0.12 9.43
N ILE A 27 -7.34 -0.88 9.49
CA ILE A 27 -6.09 -0.58 8.80
C ILE A 27 -5.73 -1.81 7.96
N PHE A 28 -5.93 -1.72 6.66
CA PHE A 28 -5.46 -2.72 5.71
C PHE A 28 -4.01 -2.43 5.37
N LEU A 29 -3.15 -3.43 5.50
CA LEU A 29 -1.71 -3.29 5.29
C LEU A 29 -1.30 -3.40 3.82
N GLY A 30 -2.20 -3.75 2.90
CA GLY A 30 -1.91 -3.83 1.47
C GLY A 30 -1.97 -5.25 0.93
N ASP A 31 -1.34 -5.45 -0.24
CA ASP A 31 -1.31 -6.70 -0.99
C ASP A 31 -2.73 -7.28 -1.15
N TYR A 32 -3.59 -6.46 -1.75
CA TYR A 32 -4.99 -6.81 -2.01
C TYR A 32 -5.11 -7.89 -3.10
N VAL A 33 -4.12 -7.92 -3.98
CA VAL A 33 -4.12 -8.65 -5.25
C VAL A 33 -3.06 -9.74 -5.28
N ASP A 34 -3.00 -10.45 -6.42
CA ASP A 34 -2.11 -11.57 -6.72
C ASP A 34 -2.19 -12.74 -5.75
N SER A 35 -2.61 -13.88 -6.29
CA SER A 35 -2.83 -15.09 -5.51
C SER A 35 -2.65 -16.29 -6.40
N LEU A 36 -1.97 -17.32 -5.89
CA LEU A 36 -1.87 -18.61 -6.57
C LEU A 36 -3.18 -19.43 -6.48
N ARG A 37 -4.13 -19.00 -5.65
CA ARG A 37 -5.35 -19.76 -5.31
C ARG A 37 -6.65 -19.07 -5.71
N LYS A 38 -6.60 -17.84 -6.22
CA LYS A 38 -7.77 -17.05 -6.58
C LYS A 38 -7.76 -16.72 -8.06
N SER A 39 -8.93 -16.73 -8.69
CA SER A 39 -9.12 -16.27 -10.06
C SER A 39 -8.93 -14.75 -10.17
N ASP A 40 -8.72 -14.26 -11.40
CA ASP A 40 -8.65 -12.80 -11.67
C ASP A 40 -9.94 -12.11 -11.24
N GLN A 41 -11.08 -12.76 -11.46
CA GLN A 41 -12.40 -12.25 -11.10
C GLN A 41 -12.57 -12.13 -9.58
N GLU A 42 -12.24 -13.18 -8.81
CA GLU A 42 -12.32 -13.11 -7.34
C GLU A 42 -11.43 -12.00 -6.77
N ILE A 43 -10.22 -11.83 -7.32
CA ILE A 43 -9.31 -10.75 -6.90
C ILE A 43 -9.91 -9.38 -7.19
N LEU A 44 -10.42 -9.18 -8.41
CA LEU A 44 -11.02 -7.91 -8.83
C LEU A 44 -12.26 -7.56 -8.01
N GLU A 45 -13.12 -8.54 -7.74
CA GLU A 45 -14.32 -8.37 -6.92
C GLU A 45 -13.97 -8.02 -5.48
N ASN A 46 -13.02 -8.74 -4.87
CA ASN A 46 -12.60 -8.43 -3.51
C ASN A 46 -11.94 -7.04 -3.40
N LEU A 47 -11.12 -6.64 -4.39
CA LEU A 47 -10.55 -5.28 -4.41
C LEU A 47 -11.65 -4.21 -4.54
N ARG A 48 -12.69 -4.44 -5.36
CA ARG A 48 -13.85 -3.53 -5.42
C ARG A 48 -14.56 -3.42 -4.07
N ASP A 49 -14.76 -4.54 -3.38
CA ASP A 49 -15.40 -4.55 -2.06
C ASP A 49 -14.58 -3.77 -1.02
N VAL A 50 -13.26 -3.93 -1.01
CA VAL A 50 -12.35 -3.19 -0.12
C VAL A 50 -12.42 -1.67 -0.40
N ILE A 51 -12.40 -1.28 -1.67
CA ILE A 51 -12.54 0.12 -2.08
C ILE A 51 -13.92 0.68 -1.67
N ALA A 52 -14.99 -0.08 -1.89
CA ALA A 52 -16.33 0.31 -1.50
C ALA A 52 -16.46 0.45 0.03
N PHE A 53 -15.81 -0.42 0.81
CA PHE A 53 -15.75 -0.33 2.26
C PHE A 53 -15.05 0.96 2.72
N LYS A 54 -13.92 1.32 2.08
CA LYS A 54 -13.24 2.60 2.30
C LYS A 54 -14.12 3.80 1.94
N ALA A 55 -14.80 3.76 0.80
CA ALA A 55 -15.68 4.84 0.36
C ALA A 55 -16.88 5.03 1.32
N ARG A 56 -17.44 3.93 1.85
CA ARG A 56 -18.55 3.94 2.81
C ARG A 56 -18.13 4.47 4.19
N TYR A 57 -16.89 4.20 4.61
CA TYR A 57 -16.38 4.56 5.94
C TYR A 57 -15.04 5.30 5.87
N PRO A 58 -14.98 6.48 5.24
CA PRO A 58 -13.72 7.13 4.85
C PRO A 58 -12.80 7.49 6.02
N TRP A 59 -13.38 7.78 7.19
CA TRP A 59 -12.64 8.15 8.41
C TRP A 59 -12.24 6.95 9.27
N ARG A 60 -12.87 5.79 9.04
CA ARG A 60 -12.69 4.57 9.84
C ARG A 60 -11.86 3.51 9.13
N VAL A 61 -11.68 3.61 7.82
CA VAL A 61 -10.92 2.64 7.03
C VAL A 61 -9.68 3.32 6.46
N VAL A 62 -8.53 2.69 6.61
CA VAL A 62 -7.28 3.06 5.97
C VAL A 62 -6.86 1.92 5.06
N LEU A 63 -6.56 2.24 3.80
CA LEU A 63 -6.01 1.31 2.83
C LEU A 63 -4.55 1.66 2.60
N LEU A 64 -3.63 0.85 3.08
CA LEU A 64 -2.21 1.00 2.74
C LEU A 64 -1.90 0.32 1.42
N THR A 65 -0.90 0.80 0.70
CA THR A 65 -0.41 0.23 -0.56
C THR A 65 0.68 -0.80 -0.26
N GLY A 66 0.46 -2.05 -0.67
CA GLY A 66 1.48 -3.09 -0.71
C GLY A 66 2.28 -3.10 -2.00
N ASN A 67 3.36 -3.89 -2.05
CA ASN A 67 4.20 -3.95 -3.25
C ASN A 67 3.48 -4.62 -4.43
N LEU A 68 2.60 -5.59 -4.17
CA LEU A 68 1.81 -6.23 -5.23
C LEU A 68 0.74 -5.28 -5.77
N ASP A 69 0.29 -4.32 -4.98
CA ASP A 69 -0.64 -3.28 -5.44
C ASP A 69 0.10 -2.24 -6.29
N ALA A 70 1.29 -1.84 -5.84
CA ALA A 70 2.11 -0.82 -6.47
C ALA A 70 2.44 -1.14 -7.93
N GLN A 71 2.77 -2.40 -8.24
CA GLN A 71 3.06 -2.82 -9.62
C GLN A 71 1.89 -2.60 -10.60
N TYR A 72 0.64 -2.62 -10.12
CA TYR A 72 -0.52 -2.31 -10.96
C TYR A 72 -0.87 -0.82 -10.96
N MET A 73 -0.71 -0.14 -9.82
CA MET A 73 -0.89 1.31 -9.72
C MET A 73 0.05 2.05 -10.69
N TYR A 74 1.31 1.63 -10.72
CA TYR A 74 2.41 2.29 -11.41
C TYR A 74 2.96 1.50 -12.61
N TYR A 75 2.19 0.53 -13.11
CA TYR A 75 2.55 -0.24 -14.30
C TYR A 75 3.06 0.69 -15.45
N PRO A 76 4.22 0.39 -16.07
CA PRO A 76 4.96 -0.88 -16.01
C PRO A 76 6.06 -1.00 -14.91
N HIS A 77 6.15 -0.05 -13.98
CA HIS A 77 7.22 0.01 -12.98
C HIS A 77 6.93 -0.84 -11.73
N TYR A 78 7.98 -1.14 -10.97
CA TYR A 78 7.91 -1.80 -9.66
C TYR A 78 7.31 -3.20 -9.69
N ARG A 79 7.43 -3.91 -10.83
CA ARG A 79 7.00 -5.30 -10.96
C ARG A 79 7.68 -6.17 -9.90
N CYS A 80 6.94 -7.13 -9.38
CA CYS A 80 7.45 -8.13 -8.45
C CYS A 80 6.92 -9.53 -8.78
N ALA A 81 7.50 -10.53 -8.12
CA ALA A 81 7.06 -11.92 -8.25
C ALA A 81 5.55 -12.06 -7.95
N GLY A 82 4.87 -12.86 -8.78
CA GLY A 82 3.42 -13.06 -8.68
C GLY A 82 2.57 -12.18 -9.59
N PHE A 83 3.17 -11.27 -10.35
CA PHE A 83 2.48 -10.44 -11.35
C PHE A 83 1.63 -11.28 -12.32
N ARG A 84 0.38 -10.84 -12.54
CA ARG A 84 -0.60 -11.49 -13.40
C ARG A 84 -0.91 -10.63 -14.62
N ALA A 85 -0.33 -11.02 -15.76
CA ALA A 85 -0.54 -10.32 -17.02
C ALA A 85 -2.02 -10.28 -17.44
N SER A 86 -2.78 -11.35 -17.16
CA SER A 86 -4.22 -11.43 -17.48
C SER A 86 -5.08 -10.43 -16.71
N ALA A 87 -4.74 -10.16 -15.43
CA ALA A 87 -5.46 -9.23 -14.59
C ALA A 87 -4.99 -7.77 -14.76
N GLN A 88 -3.78 -7.55 -15.31
CA GLN A 88 -3.11 -6.26 -15.30
C GLN A 88 -3.97 -5.10 -15.82
N PRO A 89 -4.61 -5.16 -17.00
CA PRO A 89 -5.36 -4.02 -17.53
C PRO A 89 -6.52 -3.62 -16.60
N ALA A 90 -7.21 -4.61 -16.05
CA ALA A 90 -8.34 -4.40 -15.16
C ALA A 90 -7.91 -3.85 -13.79
N LEU A 91 -6.84 -4.41 -13.21
CA LEU A 91 -6.29 -3.96 -11.93
C LEU A 91 -5.73 -2.55 -12.02
N THR A 92 -4.92 -2.25 -13.04
CA THR A 92 -4.39 -0.91 -13.27
C THR A 92 -5.51 0.12 -13.44
N LYS A 93 -6.55 -0.20 -14.23
CA LYS A 93 -7.71 0.68 -14.39
C LYS A 93 -8.40 0.93 -13.05
N LEU A 94 -8.65 -0.13 -12.27
CA LEU A 94 -9.35 -0.04 -10.99
C LEU A 94 -8.56 0.76 -9.96
N PHE A 95 -7.26 0.48 -9.81
CA PHE A 95 -6.39 1.21 -8.91
C PHE A 95 -6.27 2.68 -9.28
N ARG A 96 -5.99 3.01 -10.55
CA ARG A 96 -5.82 4.41 -10.98
C ARG A 96 -7.09 5.23 -10.81
N ALA A 97 -8.26 4.64 -11.07
CA ALA A 97 -9.55 5.31 -10.84
C ALA A 97 -9.81 5.61 -9.34
N ASN A 98 -9.21 4.84 -8.43
CA ASN A 98 -9.44 4.91 -7.00
C ASN A 98 -8.18 5.28 -6.20
N ASP A 99 -7.16 5.80 -6.87
CA ASP A 99 -5.83 6.03 -6.31
C ASP A 99 -5.92 6.87 -5.02
N HIS A 100 -6.77 7.88 -4.99
CA HIS A 100 -7.00 8.77 -3.84
C HIS A 100 -7.42 8.07 -2.53
N HIS A 101 -7.86 6.80 -2.57
CA HIS A 101 -8.23 6.03 -1.38
C HIS A 101 -7.04 5.38 -0.65
N PHE A 102 -5.92 5.18 -1.35
CA PHE A 102 -4.76 4.45 -0.83
C PHE A 102 -3.76 5.37 -0.13
N ALA A 103 -2.94 4.83 0.78
CA ALA A 103 -1.91 5.57 1.50
C ALA A 103 -0.65 4.70 1.62
N TYR A 104 0.52 5.29 1.89
CA TYR A 104 1.73 4.51 2.12
C TYR A 104 1.98 4.21 3.59
N ALA A 105 1.47 5.07 4.45
CA ALA A 105 1.64 4.92 5.88
C ALA A 105 0.44 5.48 6.64
N TYR A 106 0.23 4.92 7.83
CA TYR A 106 -0.66 5.48 8.83
C TYR A 106 0.04 5.51 10.17
N GLN A 107 -0.12 6.58 10.94
CA GLN A 107 0.51 6.70 12.24
C GLN A 107 -0.53 7.12 13.28
N VAL A 108 -0.45 6.49 14.44
CA VAL A 108 -1.19 6.90 15.62
C VAL A 108 -0.23 6.89 16.80
N ARG A 109 -0.06 8.06 17.44
CA ARG A 109 0.93 8.26 18.50
C ARG A 109 2.33 7.81 18.02
N ASN A 110 2.92 6.85 18.70
CA ASN A 110 4.24 6.26 18.43
C ASN A 110 4.18 4.98 17.57
N MET A 111 3.00 4.57 17.10
CA MET A 111 2.84 3.39 16.25
C MET A 111 2.74 3.81 14.78
N LEU A 112 3.69 3.33 13.97
CA LEU A 112 3.70 3.49 12.52
C LEU A 112 3.26 2.19 11.86
N PHE A 113 2.27 2.31 10.97
CA PHE A 113 1.76 1.24 10.12
C PHE A 113 2.19 1.52 8.70
N THR A 114 2.86 0.54 8.10
CA THR A 114 3.30 0.49 6.71
C THR A 114 3.07 -0.95 6.23
N HIS A 115 3.01 -1.16 4.93
CA HIS A 115 2.96 -2.52 4.39
C HIS A 115 4.22 -3.31 4.77
N ALA A 116 5.37 -2.83 4.32
CA ALA A 116 6.67 -3.37 4.70
C ALA A 116 7.26 -2.62 5.90
N GLY A 117 8.09 -3.31 6.69
CA GLY A 117 8.77 -2.71 7.83
C GLY A 117 9.74 -1.59 7.44
N VAL A 118 9.85 -0.59 8.31
CA VAL A 118 10.78 0.54 8.15
C VAL A 118 12.05 0.27 8.94
N THR A 119 13.22 0.32 8.28
CA THR A 119 14.51 0.16 8.96
C THR A 119 15.15 1.51 9.27
N ASN A 120 16.02 1.56 10.29
CA ASN A 120 16.83 2.74 10.57
C ASN A 120 17.72 3.14 9.38
N THR A 121 18.19 2.15 8.61
CA THR A 121 18.99 2.39 7.40
C THR A 121 18.16 3.07 6.32
N TRP A 122 16.99 2.52 6.00
CA TRP A 122 16.07 3.14 5.05
C TRP A 122 15.68 4.54 5.50
N PHE A 123 15.39 4.75 6.79
CA PHE A 123 14.99 6.07 7.28
C PHE A 123 16.12 7.12 7.16
N ARG A 124 17.38 6.72 7.38
CA ARG A 124 18.53 7.61 7.13
C ARG A 124 18.66 7.96 5.65
N GLN A 125 18.46 7.00 4.75
CA GLN A 125 18.47 7.24 3.30
C GLN A 125 17.33 8.15 2.87
N LEU A 126 16.12 7.91 3.39
CA LEU A 126 14.96 8.75 3.15
C LEU A 126 15.22 10.22 3.52
N LYS A 127 15.90 10.50 4.63
CA LYS A 127 16.24 11.88 5.03
C LYS A 127 17.17 12.61 4.03
N CYS A 128 17.91 11.86 3.23
CA CYS A 128 18.76 12.41 2.19
C CYS A 128 18.03 12.65 0.86
N ASP A 129 16.84 12.06 0.69
CA ASP A 129 16.02 12.20 -0.51
C ASP A 129 15.46 13.64 -0.66
N GLU A 130 15.57 14.20 -1.85
CA GLU A 130 15.15 15.58 -2.14
C GLU A 130 13.62 15.76 -2.03
N VAL A 131 12.86 14.74 -2.45
CA VAL A 131 11.41 14.72 -2.34
C VAL A 131 11.02 14.68 -0.86
N TYR A 132 11.67 13.84 -0.05
CA TYR A 132 11.46 13.84 1.38
C TYR A 132 11.74 15.21 2.02
N ARG A 133 12.86 15.86 1.68
CA ARG A 133 13.19 17.20 2.20
C ARG A 133 12.15 18.26 1.83
N ARG A 134 11.58 18.16 0.63
CA ARG A 134 10.51 19.06 0.15
C ARG A 134 9.20 18.90 0.93
N TYR A 135 8.84 17.68 1.31
CA TYR A 135 7.59 17.40 2.04
C TYR A 135 7.77 17.20 3.54
N ARG A 136 9.00 17.31 4.07
CA ARG A 136 9.24 17.21 5.51
C ARG A 136 8.53 18.36 6.23
N TYR A 137 7.48 18.01 6.95
CA TYR A 137 6.69 18.99 7.70
C TYR A 137 7.11 19.04 9.17
N GLY A 138 8.25 19.65 9.50
CA GLY A 138 8.63 19.95 10.90
C GLY A 138 8.38 18.79 11.89
N ASN A 139 7.47 18.99 12.85
CA ASN A 139 7.09 18.03 13.89
C ASN A 139 5.90 17.11 13.52
N LYS A 140 5.45 17.08 12.26
CA LYS A 140 4.36 16.20 11.83
C LYS A 140 4.77 14.72 11.88
N PRO A 141 3.80 13.81 12.05
CA PRO A 141 4.00 12.38 11.88
C PRO A 141 4.75 12.03 10.58
N ILE A 142 5.63 11.02 10.62
CA ILE A 142 6.37 10.59 9.42
C ILE A 142 5.41 10.06 8.35
N ALA A 143 4.30 9.44 8.76
CA ALA A 143 3.28 8.96 7.84
C ALA A 143 2.73 10.08 6.94
N ASP A 144 2.53 11.29 7.47
CA ASP A 144 2.07 12.44 6.68
C ASP A 144 3.07 12.81 5.60
N THR A 145 4.37 12.74 5.92
CA THR A 145 5.45 13.01 4.96
C THR A 145 5.45 11.94 3.87
N MET A 146 5.38 10.65 4.24
CA MET A 146 5.33 9.53 3.28
C MET A 146 4.12 9.63 2.34
N ASN A 147 2.94 9.97 2.89
CA ASN A 147 1.73 10.14 2.09
C ASN A 147 1.79 11.39 1.20
N ALA A 148 2.49 12.45 1.61
CA ALA A 148 2.68 13.65 0.79
C ALA A 148 3.67 13.40 -0.36
N MET A 149 4.71 12.60 -0.13
CA MET A 149 5.67 12.21 -1.18
C MET A 149 5.00 11.50 -2.36
N ARG A 150 3.86 10.82 -2.13
CA ARG A 150 3.02 10.21 -3.18
C ARG A 150 2.68 11.16 -4.33
N ARG A 151 2.50 12.45 -4.04
CA ARG A 151 2.06 13.44 -5.05
C ARG A 151 3.05 13.58 -6.20
N ASN A 152 4.29 13.11 -6.02
CA ASN A 152 5.19 12.85 -7.12
C ASN A 152 5.06 11.37 -7.52
N ALA A 153 4.59 11.12 -8.75
CA ALA A 153 4.39 9.78 -9.30
C ALA A 153 5.65 8.88 -9.33
N HIS A 154 6.81 9.45 -8.98
CA HIS A 154 8.09 8.76 -8.85
C HIS A 154 8.74 9.15 -7.52
N ALA A 155 8.35 8.48 -6.44
CA ALA A 155 9.10 8.48 -5.20
C ALA A 155 9.76 7.10 -5.00
N PRO A 156 10.84 6.77 -5.74
CA PRO A 156 11.51 5.46 -5.65
C PRO A 156 11.90 5.07 -4.22
N ALA A 157 12.19 6.07 -3.38
CA ALA A 157 12.49 5.89 -1.97
C ALA A 157 11.37 5.14 -1.20
N LEU A 158 10.10 5.23 -1.63
CA LEU A 158 8.98 4.53 -1.01
C LEU A 158 8.83 3.08 -1.48
N PHE A 159 9.45 2.73 -2.61
CA PHE A 159 9.38 1.41 -3.23
C PHE A 159 10.73 0.68 -3.23
N THR A 160 11.70 1.19 -2.48
CA THR A 160 13.04 0.61 -2.44
C THR A 160 13.01 -0.74 -1.72
N PRO A 161 13.36 -1.86 -2.40
CA PRO A 161 13.45 -3.16 -1.78
C PRO A 161 14.61 -3.18 -0.79
N CYS A 162 14.50 -4.02 0.24
CA CYS A 162 15.66 -4.34 1.05
C CYS A 162 16.69 -5.08 0.19
N ARG A 163 17.96 -4.64 0.18
CA ARG A 163 19.06 -5.27 -0.58
C ARG A 163 19.22 -6.77 -0.30
N VAL A 164 18.77 -7.24 0.87
CA VAL A 164 18.80 -8.68 1.25
C VAL A 164 17.75 -9.50 0.48
N ARG A 165 16.69 -8.88 -0.06
CA ARG A 165 15.61 -9.53 -0.84
C ARG A 165 15.69 -9.23 -2.35
N THR A 166 16.91 -9.21 -2.90
CA THR A 166 17.20 -9.43 -4.34
C THR A 166 16.59 -8.49 -5.38
N GLY A 167 16.13 -7.29 -5.04
CA GLY A 167 15.75 -6.31 -6.07
C GLY A 167 16.98 -5.88 -6.89
N GLN A 168 17.01 -6.23 -8.18
CA GLN A 168 18.18 -6.00 -9.06
C GLN A 168 17.98 -4.83 -10.04
N ASP A 169 16.76 -4.33 -10.21
CA ASP A 169 16.45 -3.26 -11.16
C ASP A 169 16.50 -1.85 -10.53
N SER A 170 16.66 -0.82 -11.36
CA SER A 170 16.83 0.58 -10.93
C SER A 170 15.62 1.17 -10.19
N ASP A 171 14.44 0.57 -10.36
CA ASP A 171 13.21 0.91 -9.67
C ASP A 171 12.95 0.04 -8.43
N GLY A 172 13.81 -0.95 -8.16
CA GLY A 172 13.66 -1.85 -7.03
C GLY A 172 12.80 -3.09 -7.32
N SER A 173 12.53 -3.39 -8.58
CA SER A 173 11.89 -4.65 -8.98
C SER A 173 12.72 -5.87 -8.58
N ALA A 174 12.03 -6.89 -8.09
CA ALA A 174 12.54 -8.23 -7.87
C ALA A 174 11.78 -9.17 -8.81
N VAL A 175 12.45 -9.58 -9.89
CA VAL A 175 11.92 -10.54 -10.88
C VAL A 175 11.99 -11.95 -10.31
#